data_AF-E1VNT2-F1
#
_entry.id   AF-E1VNT2-F1
#
_cell.length_a   1.000
_cell.length_b   1.000
_cell.length_c   1.000
_cell.angle_alpha   90.00
_cell.angle_beta   90.00
_cell.angle_gamma   90.00
#
_symmetry.space_group_name_H-M   'P 1'
#
loop_
_entity.id
_entity.type
_entity.pdbx_description
1 polymer ?
#
loop_
_entity_poly.entity_id
_entity_poly.type
_entity_poly.pdbx_seq_one_letter_code
_entity_poly.pdbx_strand_id
1 'polypeptide(L)'
;MTNYSFPPLGQTIRFAVDVLGVLPRKRSDIDGLDEADKKRIQKKLQRLANEEGRLEENVSEIIAEVSEIIGSAVRRDEIRFAICETLWDVYEVYNSTIKSEGTFLSEKETIEWFCINYAIPRLAFSVPKHMLRTNMAGLGFIYPSDEDWYLPTVENGSISWPLAKVMRWIYDLLDIKLERFHYSNRAEDANHSEQEQNIENARKWVKGSHMPSWGGLHWTFSRAFENLAVCEAESERRNVPIAFRDNLHCILFIARLSTDLCKRIEKSYGVAFLEQCIGSYQQHRKWLASEVQMNRNLVEGVLENDQGLRFGENKIWYEFSDEYWRTVAGRMYGCGAKIQEILDGGGGVKAVRAAEGRLIQQVGEYPVRACMSCLEDRYQKKIPDGFVEAFGRALTLKSSAMSDLDVDDYETDLKKHYLEEQLKWVGPWLRAVIRYKNEDYEGAMPFAESAFGHAKYSSGRKQYDLINLYVELAAKNKDMRRFKKGVEWARFVGLEIRWLRDSEPTEENIRFAFDMLRTGRYFQF
;
A
#
# COMPACT_ATOMS: atom_id res chain seq x y z
N MET A 1 -25.58 5.36 5.43
CA MET A 1 -24.73 6.09 6.39
C MET A 1 -23.36 6.20 5.77
N THR A 2 -22.80 7.39 5.64
CA THR A 2 -21.47 7.61 5.06
C THR A 2 -20.42 7.32 6.13
N ASN A 3 -19.45 6.46 5.83
CA ASN A 3 -18.34 6.18 6.74
C ASN A 3 -17.24 7.22 6.54
N TYR A 4 -16.76 7.85 7.62
CA TYR A 4 -15.70 8.86 7.61
C TYR A 4 -14.44 8.28 8.24
N SER A 5 -13.76 7.41 7.48
CA SER A 5 -12.56 6.74 7.94
C SER A 5 -11.68 6.32 6.78
N PHE A 6 -10.40 6.08 7.05
CA PHE A 6 -9.57 5.22 6.22
C PHE A 6 -10.16 3.80 6.20
N PRO A 7 -9.96 3.04 5.12
CA PRO A 7 -10.23 1.60 5.13
C PRO A 7 -9.46 0.88 6.25
N PRO A 8 -10.02 -0.17 6.87
CA PRO A 8 -9.28 -0.96 7.83
C PRO A 8 -8.00 -1.55 7.23
N LEU A 9 -6.92 -1.61 8.02
CA LEU A 9 -5.62 -2.11 7.55
C LEU A 9 -5.72 -3.55 7.04
N GLY A 10 -6.50 -4.40 7.71
CA GLY A 10 -6.71 -5.78 7.29
C GLY A 10 -7.48 -5.92 5.98
N GLN A 11 -8.45 -5.02 5.72
CA GLN A 11 -9.15 -4.98 4.43
C GLN A 11 -8.22 -4.53 3.31
N THR A 12 -7.33 -3.60 3.60
CA THR A 12 -6.31 -3.09 2.66
C THR A 12 -5.30 -4.18 2.28
N ILE A 13 -4.82 -4.96 3.24
CA ILE A 13 -3.94 -6.12 2.99
C ILE A 13 -4.66 -7.15 2.11
N ARG A 14 -5.91 -7.48 2.44
CA ARG A 14 -6.71 -8.40 1.61
C ARG A 14 -6.87 -7.89 0.18
N PHE A 15 -7.15 -6.59 0.02
CA PHE A 15 -7.24 -5.97 -1.29
C PHE A 15 -5.94 -6.13 -2.08
N ALA A 16 -4.78 -5.86 -1.47
CA ALA A 16 -3.48 -6.02 -2.12
C ALA A 16 -3.25 -7.46 -2.63
N VAL A 17 -3.59 -8.47 -1.80
CA VAL A 17 -3.48 -9.88 -2.19
C VAL A 17 -4.45 -10.25 -3.31
N ASP A 18 -5.69 -9.77 -3.26
CA ASP A 18 -6.68 -9.98 -4.33
C ASP A 18 -6.21 -9.41 -5.68
N VAL A 19 -5.55 -8.25 -5.66
CA VAL A 19 -5.05 -7.55 -6.87
C VAL A 19 -3.79 -8.21 -7.45
N LEU A 20 -2.99 -8.93 -6.64
CA LEU A 20 -1.93 -9.80 -7.18
C LEU A 20 -2.48 -10.94 -8.04
N GLY A 21 -3.71 -11.40 -7.75
CA GLY A 21 -4.37 -12.46 -8.51
C GLY A 21 -3.74 -13.84 -8.33
N VAL A 22 -2.89 -14.00 -7.32
CA VAL A 22 -2.11 -15.20 -7.04
C VAL A 22 -2.82 -16.23 -6.17
N LEU A 23 -3.96 -15.86 -5.57
CA LEU A 23 -4.88 -16.77 -4.87
C LEU A 23 -6.13 -17.02 -5.73
N PRO A 24 -6.08 -17.95 -6.70
CA PRO A 24 -7.22 -18.22 -7.57
C PRO A 24 -8.39 -18.84 -6.81
N ARG A 25 -9.61 -18.40 -7.12
CA ARG A 25 -10.86 -18.87 -6.51
C ARG A 25 -11.38 -20.20 -7.08
N LYS A 26 -10.77 -20.72 -8.15
CA LYS A 26 -11.06 -22.02 -8.76
C LYS A 26 -9.75 -22.69 -9.20
N ARG A 27 -9.77 -24.03 -9.27
CA ARG A 27 -8.63 -24.92 -9.60
C ARG A 27 -7.65 -24.27 -10.57
N SER A 28 -6.42 -24.11 -10.12
CA SER A 28 -5.27 -23.88 -10.97
C SER A 28 -4.14 -24.67 -10.36
N ASP A 29 -3.49 -25.49 -11.17
CA ASP A 29 -2.26 -26.21 -10.86
C ASP A 29 -1.11 -25.19 -10.88
N ILE A 30 -1.13 -24.24 -9.93
CA ILE A 30 0.07 -23.49 -9.59
C ILE A 30 0.89 -24.46 -8.74
N ASP A 31 2.08 -24.83 -9.20
CA ASP A 31 3.01 -25.64 -8.42
C ASP A 31 3.16 -25.04 -7.02
N GLY A 32 2.78 -25.79 -5.98
CA GLY A 32 3.02 -25.45 -4.58
C GLY A 32 1.83 -24.92 -3.76
N LEU A 33 0.61 -24.79 -4.30
CA LEU A 33 -0.58 -24.41 -3.51
C LEU A 33 -1.74 -25.39 -3.73
N ASP A 34 -1.97 -26.27 -2.76
CA ASP A 34 -3.14 -27.14 -2.77
C ASP A 34 -4.44 -26.40 -2.38
N GLU A 35 -5.59 -27.06 -2.50
CA GLU A 35 -6.88 -26.46 -2.15
C GLU A 35 -7.06 -26.22 -0.63
N ALA A 36 -6.31 -26.93 0.22
CA ALA A 36 -6.33 -26.74 1.66
C ALA A 36 -5.57 -25.45 2.05
N ASP A 37 -4.41 -25.23 1.45
CA ASP A 37 -3.58 -24.03 1.60
C ASP A 37 -4.35 -22.78 1.16
N LYS A 38 -4.99 -22.83 -0.03
CA LYS A 38 -5.83 -21.72 -0.51
C LYS A 38 -6.93 -21.36 0.49
N LYS A 39 -7.65 -22.35 1.03
CA LYS A 39 -8.71 -22.13 2.04
C LYS A 39 -8.15 -21.58 3.33
N ARG A 40 -6.98 -22.05 3.77
CA ARG A 40 -6.29 -21.56 4.97
C ARG A 40 -5.96 -20.08 4.81
N ILE A 41 -5.29 -19.70 3.73
CA ILE A 41 -4.88 -18.31 3.46
C ILE A 41 -6.11 -17.40 3.36
N GLN A 42 -7.15 -17.82 2.62
CA GLN A 42 -8.40 -17.06 2.51
C GLN A 42 -9.08 -16.84 3.88
N LYS A 43 -9.06 -17.85 4.76
CA LYS A 43 -9.61 -17.73 6.12
C LYS A 43 -8.78 -16.77 6.99
N LYS A 44 -7.44 -16.81 6.88
CA LYS A 44 -6.55 -15.85 7.56
C LYS A 44 -6.83 -14.41 7.09
N LEU A 45 -6.90 -14.20 5.78
CA LEU A 45 -7.24 -12.89 5.18
C LEU A 45 -8.62 -12.38 5.61
N GLN A 46 -9.62 -13.26 5.71
CA GLN A 46 -10.95 -12.87 6.18
C GLN A 46 -10.94 -12.46 7.65
N ARG A 47 -10.23 -13.20 8.51
CA ARG A 47 -10.05 -12.85 9.94
C ARG A 47 -9.32 -11.53 10.09
N LEU A 48 -8.26 -11.32 9.31
CA LEU A 48 -7.50 -10.08 9.31
C LEU A 48 -8.38 -8.90 8.86
N ALA A 49 -9.16 -9.06 7.80
CA ALA A 49 -10.11 -8.05 7.31
C ALA A 49 -11.21 -7.71 8.33
N ASN A 50 -11.55 -8.65 9.21
CA ASN A 50 -12.49 -8.45 10.31
C ASN A 50 -11.82 -7.98 11.62
N GLU A 51 -10.48 -7.86 11.63
CA GLU A 51 -9.69 -7.61 12.84
C GLU A 51 -9.95 -8.61 13.98
N GLU A 52 -10.03 -9.89 13.62
CA GLU A 52 -10.26 -10.99 14.55
C GLU A 52 -9.00 -11.84 14.80
N GLY A 53 -8.77 -12.19 16.07
CA GLY A 53 -7.71 -13.09 16.49
C GLY A 53 -6.32 -12.44 16.42
N ARG A 54 -5.29 -13.28 16.18
CA ARG A 54 -3.87 -12.90 16.25
C ARG A 54 -3.40 -12.04 15.08
N LEU A 55 -3.76 -10.76 15.10
CA LEU A 55 -3.59 -9.85 13.97
C LEU A 55 -2.16 -9.76 13.45
N GLU A 56 -1.20 -9.49 14.32
CA GLU A 56 0.20 -9.32 13.93
C GLU A 56 0.86 -10.62 13.44
N GLU A 57 0.62 -11.74 14.14
CA GLU A 57 1.06 -13.07 13.69
C GLU A 57 0.47 -13.37 12.32
N ASN A 58 -0.85 -13.18 12.15
CA ASN A 58 -1.54 -13.42 10.89
C ASN A 58 -0.99 -12.56 9.75
N VAL A 59 -0.66 -11.29 10.00
CA VAL A 59 -0.11 -10.37 8.99
C VAL A 59 1.27 -10.82 8.56
N SER A 60 2.15 -11.12 9.52
CA SER A 60 3.50 -11.60 9.27
C SER A 60 3.50 -12.89 8.46
N GLU A 61 2.62 -13.84 8.83
CA GLU A 61 2.41 -15.08 8.10
C GLU A 61 1.87 -14.83 6.68
N ILE A 62 0.87 -13.96 6.51
CA ILE A 62 0.31 -13.63 5.20
C ILE A 62 1.36 -13.00 4.30
N ILE A 63 2.19 -12.08 4.82
CA ILE A 63 3.25 -11.44 4.04
C ILE A 63 4.27 -12.49 3.58
N ALA A 64 4.67 -13.40 4.46
CA ALA A 64 5.58 -14.50 4.11
C ALA A 64 4.96 -15.42 3.04
N GLU A 65 3.71 -15.87 3.25
CA GLU A 65 2.96 -16.69 2.30
C GLU A 65 2.83 -15.98 0.93
N VAL A 66 2.51 -14.68 0.91
CA VAL A 66 2.40 -13.89 -0.33
C VAL A 66 3.75 -13.75 -1.04
N SER A 67 4.84 -13.54 -0.30
CA SER A 67 6.19 -13.45 -0.85
C SER A 67 6.61 -14.77 -1.52
N GLU A 68 6.33 -15.91 -0.89
CA GLU A 68 6.56 -17.24 -1.47
C GLU A 68 5.75 -17.44 -2.75
N ILE A 69 4.48 -17.03 -2.73
CA ILE A 69 3.61 -17.13 -3.90
C ILE A 69 4.10 -16.25 -5.04
N ILE A 70 4.54 -15.00 -4.77
CA ILE A 70 5.19 -14.15 -5.77
C ILE A 70 6.47 -14.81 -6.28
N GLY A 71 7.21 -15.51 -5.44
CA GLY A 71 8.39 -16.28 -5.84
C GLY A 71 8.10 -17.40 -6.85
N SER A 72 6.91 -17.99 -6.81
CA SER A 72 6.48 -18.93 -7.86
C SER A 72 6.17 -18.24 -9.18
N ALA A 73 5.72 -16.98 -9.15
CA ALA A 73 5.44 -16.16 -10.32
C ALA A 73 6.69 -15.53 -10.96
N VAL A 74 7.66 -15.15 -10.12
CA VAL A 74 8.86 -14.40 -10.49
C VAL A 74 10.09 -15.13 -9.94
N ARG A 75 10.71 -15.94 -10.79
CA ARG A 75 11.83 -16.82 -10.43
C ARG A 75 13.16 -16.11 -10.20
N ARG A 76 13.28 -14.84 -10.62
CA ARG A 76 14.48 -14.01 -10.41
C ARG A 76 14.38 -13.33 -9.05
N ASP A 77 15.30 -13.65 -8.15
CA ASP A 77 15.31 -13.15 -6.78
C ASP A 77 15.41 -11.62 -6.72
N GLU A 78 16.18 -11.01 -7.61
CA GLU A 78 16.36 -9.56 -7.72
C GLU A 78 15.06 -8.83 -8.05
N ILE A 79 14.25 -9.43 -8.94
CA ILE A 79 12.98 -8.85 -9.37
C ILE A 79 11.92 -9.09 -8.29
N ARG A 80 11.89 -10.31 -7.71
CA ARG A 80 11.02 -10.62 -6.57
C ARG A 80 11.27 -9.65 -5.42
N PHE A 81 12.54 -9.42 -5.08
CA PHE A 81 12.93 -8.46 -4.05
C PHE A 81 12.40 -7.06 -4.37
N ALA A 82 12.63 -6.56 -5.59
CA ALA A 82 12.16 -5.22 -5.97
C ALA A 82 10.62 -5.08 -5.90
N ILE A 83 9.87 -6.12 -6.28
CA ILE A 83 8.40 -6.16 -6.16
C ILE A 83 7.98 -6.14 -4.69
N CYS A 84 8.51 -7.07 -3.88
CA CYS A 84 8.13 -7.20 -2.47
C CYS A 84 8.46 -5.93 -1.68
N GLU A 85 9.64 -5.35 -1.87
CA GLU A 85 10.04 -4.12 -1.21
C GLU A 85 9.23 -2.89 -1.66
N THR A 86 8.79 -2.86 -2.91
CA THR A 86 7.88 -1.80 -3.40
C THR A 86 6.51 -1.92 -2.73
N LEU A 87 5.97 -3.14 -2.59
CA LEU A 87 4.71 -3.37 -1.88
C LEU A 87 4.82 -3.04 -0.40
N TRP A 88 5.94 -3.42 0.23
CA TRP A 88 6.25 -3.10 1.63
C TRP A 88 6.31 -1.59 1.86
N ASP A 89 6.99 -0.86 0.97
CA ASP A 89 7.05 0.60 1.02
C ASP A 89 5.68 1.28 0.99
N VAL A 90 4.73 0.77 0.20
CA VAL A 90 3.36 1.31 0.13
C VAL A 90 2.57 0.93 1.38
N TYR A 91 2.73 -0.30 1.87
CA TYR A 91 2.12 -0.76 3.12
C TYR A 91 2.56 0.12 4.30
N GLU A 92 3.86 0.36 4.45
CA GLU A 92 4.41 1.20 5.52
C GLU A 92 3.90 2.64 5.43
N VAL A 93 3.79 3.19 4.22
CA VAL A 93 3.18 4.51 4.01
C VAL A 93 1.71 4.51 4.44
N TYR A 94 0.91 3.51 4.07
CA TYR A 94 -0.48 3.42 4.51
C TYR A 94 -0.59 3.32 6.04
N ASN A 95 0.20 2.42 6.64
CA ASN A 95 0.23 2.20 8.09
C ASN A 95 0.66 3.46 8.85
N SER A 96 1.65 4.20 8.34
CA SER A 96 2.05 5.48 8.88
C SER A 96 0.94 6.52 8.76
N THR A 97 0.30 6.63 7.59
CA THR A 97 -0.76 7.62 7.33
C THR A 97 -1.94 7.43 8.28
N ILE A 98 -2.44 6.19 8.45
CA ILE A 98 -3.57 5.96 9.36
C ILE A 98 -3.23 6.33 10.81
N LYS A 99 -1.96 6.20 11.24
CA LYS A 99 -1.53 6.59 12.59
C LYS A 99 -1.37 8.09 12.75
N SER A 100 -0.89 8.79 11.72
CA SER A 100 -0.52 10.20 11.83
C SER A 100 -1.62 11.16 11.43
N GLU A 101 -2.50 10.76 10.51
CA GLU A 101 -3.48 11.64 9.87
C GLU A 101 -4.90 11.23 10.31
N GLY A 102 -5.68 12.20 10.78
CA GLY A 102 -7.12 12.04 10.95
C GLY A 102 -7.83 12.31 9.63
N THR A 103 -9.09 11.89 9.49
CA THR A 103 -9.88 12.20 8.30
C THR A 103 -11.27 12.73 8.67
N PHE A 104 -11.70 13.73 7.92
CA PHE A 104 -13.08 14.23 7.86
C PHE A 104 -13.75 13.89 6.52
N LEU A 105 -13.01 13.22 5.63
CA LEU A 105 -13.46 12.82 4.30
C LEU A 105 -14.23 11.51 4.39
N SER A 106 -15.17 11.30 3.47
CA SER A 106 -15.78 9.97 3.33
C SER A 106 -14.71 8.92 3.02
N GLU A 107 -15.00 7.64 3.23
CA GLU A 107 -14.07 6.55 2.91
C GLU A 107 -13.59 6.61 1.44
N LYS A 108 -14.51 6.91 0.51
CA LYS A 108 -14.18 7.07 -0.92
C LYS A 108 -13.18 8.21 -1.14
N GLU A 109 -13.47 9.39 -0.60
CA GLU A 109 -12.60 10.57 -0.75
C GLU A 109 -11.27 10.40 -0.02
N THR A 110 -11.27 9.67 1.10
CA THR A 110 -10.06 9.33 1.85
C THR A 110 -9.14 8.43 1.02
N ILE A 111 -9.68 7.47 0.27
CA ILE A 111 -8.89 6.65 -0.66
C ILE A 111 -8.35 7.50 -1.81
N GLU A 112 -9.18 8.36 -2.44
CA GLU A 112 -8.71 9.27 -3.50
C GLU A 112 -7.55 10.14 -3.02
N TRP A 113 -7.72 10.74 -1.85
CA TRP A 113 -6.71 11.57 -1.20
C TRP A 113 -5.43 10.78 -0.90
N PHE A 114 -5.55 9.57 -0.33
CA PHE A 114 -4.42 8.71 -0.03
C PHE A 114 -3.65 8.32 -1.31
N CYS A 115 -4.37 7.97 -2.39
CA CYS A 115 -3.76 7.62 -3.66
C CYS A 115 -2.88 8.75 -4.20
N ILE A 116 -3.43 9.97 -4.29
CA ILE A 116 -2.72 11.12 -4.86
C ILE A 116 -1.59 11.61 -3.96
N ASN A 117 -1.82 11.71 -2.66
CA ASN A 117 -0.86 12.36 -1.74
C ASN A 117 0.23 11.41 -1.23
N TYR A 118 0.00 10.10 -1.24
CA TYR A 118 0.88 9.13 -0.59
C TYR A 118 1.22 7.94 -1.49
N ALA A 119 0.21 7.19 -1.95
CA ALA A 119 0.47 5.90 -2.61
C ALA A 119 1.21 6.06 -3.95
N ILE A 120 0.73 6.96 -4.82
CA ILE A 120 1.30 7.16 -6.17
C ILE A 120 2.69 7.80 -6.11
N PRO A 121 2.90 8.89 -5.33
CA PRO A 121 4.25 9.43 -5.13
C PRO A 121 5.21 8.37 -4.57
N ARG A 122 4.75 7.52 -3.64
CA ARG A 122 5.57 6.44 -3.09
C ARG A 122 5.90 5.39 -4.15
N LEU A 123 4.92 4.94 -4.93
CA LEU A 123 5.13 3.98 -6.01
C LEU A 123 6.12 4.51 -7.06
N ALA A 124 5.96 5.77 -7.48
CA ALA A 124 6.85 6.42 -8.44
C ALA A 124 8.30 6.50 -7.94
N PHE A 125 8.50 6.59 -6.62
CA PHE A 125 9.81 6.58 -5.98
C PHE A 125 10.37 5.17 -5.76
N SER A 126 9.56 4.25 -5.23
CA SER A 126 10.00 2.93 -4.78
C SER A 126 10.39 2.01 -5.92
N VAL A 127 9.66 2.03 -7.03
CA VAL A 127 9.97 1.20 -8.21
C VAL A 127 11.40 1.46 -8.72
N PRO A 128 11.79 2.70 -9.13
CA PRO A 128 13.15 2.94 -9.61
C PRO A 128 14.21 2.77 -8.52
N LYS A 129 13.89 3.11 -7.26
CA LYS A 129 14.77 2.90 -6.11
C LYS A 129 15.22 1.44 -6.02
N HIS A 130 14.25 0.52 -6.02
CA HIS A 130 14.53 -0.91 -5.82
C HIS A 130 15.05 -1.58 -7.09
N MET A 131 14.62 -1.15 -8.28
CA MET A 131 15.24 -1.59 -9.54
C MET A 131 16.73 -1.25 -9.60
N LEU A 132 17.11 -0.06 -9.09
CA LEU A 132 18.52 0.31 -8.97
C LEU A 132 19.21 -0.55 -7.92
N ARG A 133 18.69 -0.69 -6.70
CA ARG A 133 19.31 -1.50 -5.64
C ARG A 133 19.64 -2.93 -6.06
N THR A 134 18.88 -3.50 -6.99
CA THR A 134 19.09 -4.87 -7.47
C THR A 134 19.80 -4.96 -8.82
N ASN A 135 20.40 -3.86 -9.29
CA ASN A 135 21.09 -3.77 -10.58
C ASN A 135 20.27 -4.38 -11.74
N MET A 136 18.97 -4.07 -11.82
CA MET A 136 18.08 -4.74 -12.78
C MET A 136 18.53 -4.54 -14.24
N ALA A 137 19.21 -3.42 -14.54
CA ALA A 137 19.78 -3.14 -15.86
C ALA A 137 20.87 -4.16 -16.26
N GLY A 138 21.68 -4.63 -15.32
CA GLY A 138 22.72 -5.62 -15.54
C GLY A 138 22.20 -7.05 -15.78
N LEU A 139 20.91 -7.31 -15.50
CA LEU A 139 20.32 -8.65 -15.60
C LEU A 139 19.91 -9.07 -17.02
N GLY A 140 20.07 -8.19 -18.02
CA GLY A 140 19.59 -8.44 -19.37
C GLY A 140 18.06 -8.62 -19.45
N PHE A 141 17.33 -8.00 -18.51
CA PHE A 141 15.88 -8.04 -18.49
C PHE A 141 15.33 -7.25 -19.68
N ILE A 142 14.76 -7.93 -20.66
CA ILE A 142 14.03 -7.29 -21.75
C ILE A 142 12.61 -6.89 -21.30
N TYR A 143 12.04 -5.86 -21.93
CA TYR A 143 10.68 -5.37 -21.69
C TYR A 143 10.21 -4.55 -22.90
N PRO A 144 8.91 -4.22 -23.03
CA PRO A 144 8.43 -3.36 -24.11
C PRO A 144 9.13 -2.00 -24.13
N SER A 145 9.36 -1.43 -25.32
CA SER A 145 10.02 -0.13 -25.48
C SER A 145 9.17 1.07 -25.06
N ASP A 146 7.85 0.89 -24.89
CA ASP A 146 6.95 1.87 -24.28
C ASP A 146 7.37 2.09 -22.82
N GLU A 147 7.84 3.28 -22.43
CA GLU A 147 8.29 3.57 -21.06
C GLU A 147 7.21 3.31 -19.99
N ASP A 148 5.94 3.41 -20.39
CA ASP A 148 4.76 3.25 -19.54
C ASP A 148 3.96 1.99 -19.94
N TRP A 149 4.64 0.94 -20.41
CA TRP A 149 4.01 -0.33 -20.80
C TRP A 149 3.17 -0.96 -19.67
N TYR A 150 3.53 -0.67 -18.42
CA TYR A 150 2.85 -1.12 -17.21
C TYR A 150 1.73 -0.17 -16.76
N LEU A 151 1.47 0.95 -17.44
CA LEU A 151 0.35 1.85 -17.17
C LEU A 151 -0.67 1.85 -18.32
N PRO A 152 -1.95 2.11 -18.01
CA PRO A 152 -2.96 2.31 -19.06
C PRO A 152 -2.62 3.53 -19.91
N THR A 153 -2.95 3.46 -21.20
CA THR A 153 -3.00 4.66 -22.07
C THR A 153 -4.45 5.00 -22.32
N VAL A 154 -4.83 6.25 -22.06
CA VAL A 154 -6.18 6.77 -22.31
C VAL A 154 -6.13 7.71 -23.51
N GLU A 155 -6.79 7.33 -24.60
CA GLU A 155 -6.82 8.09 -25.85
C GLU A 155 -8.22 8.10 -26.43
N ASN A 156 -8.76 9.29 -26.73
CA ASN A 156 -10.07 9.47 -27.37
C ASN A 156 -11.21 8.71 -26.67
N GLY A 157 -11.16 8.60 -25.34
CA GLY A 157 -12.14 7.87 -24.53
C GLY A 157 -11.97 6.34 -24.53
N SER A 158 -10.95 5.80 -25.19
CA SER A 158 -10.58 4.38 -25.16
C SER A 158 -9.41 4.15 -24.21
N ILE A 159 -9.44 3.03 -23.48
CA ILE A 159 -8.38 2.66 -22.54
C ILE A 159 -7.65 1.43 -23.06
N SER A 160 -6.35 1.59 -23.33
CA SER A 160 -5.44 0.48 -23.62
C SER A 160 -4.82 -0.04 -22.33
N TRP A 161 -5.25 -1.23 -21.90
CA TRP A 161 -4.81 -1.85 -20.65
C TRP A 161 -3.40 -2.46 -20.73
N PRO A 162 -2.58 -2.38 -19.66
CA PRO A 162 -1.21 -2.91 -19.62
C PRO A 162 -1.08 -4.37 -20.06
N LEU A 163 -1.96 -5.25 -19.58
CA LEU A 163 -1.92 -6.68 -19.92
C LEU A 163 -2.14 -6.89 -21.42
N ALA A 164 -3.06 -6.14 -22.03
CA ALA A 164 -3.30 -6.23 -23.46
C ALA A 164 -2.11 -5.70 -24.27
N LYS A 165 -1.47 -4.61 -23.83
CA LYS A 165 -0.23 -4.09 -24.44
C LYS A 165 0.87 -5.15 -24.44
N VAL A 166 1.13 -5.75 -23.27
CA VAL A 166 2.19 -6.76 -23.10
C VAL A 166 1.89 -8.03 -23.89
N MET A 167 0.65 -8.53 -23.88
CA MET A 167 0.29 -9.71 -24.67
C MET A 167 0.55 -9.48 -26.16
N ARG A 168 0.16 -8.32 -26.70
CA ARG A 168 0.44 -7.96 -28.10
C ARG A 168 1.94 -7.85 -28.37
N TRP A 169 2.68 -7.20 -27.48
CA TRP A 169 4.14 -7.11 -27.59
C TRP A 169 4.81 -8.49 -27.63
N ILE A 170 4.37 -9.47 -26.82
CA ILE A 170 4.92 -10.84 -26.86
C ILE A 170 4.67 -11.49 -28.23
N TYR A 171 3.48 -11.31 -28.78
CA TYR A 171 3.12 -11.85 -30.10
C TYR A 171 4.00 -11.23 -31.21
N ASP A 172 4.17 -9.91 -31.18
CA ASP A 172 5.01 -9.19 -32.14
C ASP A 172 6.50 -9.56 -31.99
N LEU A 173 6.98 -9.68 -30.75
CA LEU A 173 8.36 -10.06 -30.43
C LEU A 173 8.74 -11.44 -30.97
N LEU A 174 7.78 -12.37 -31.02
CA LEU A 174 7.97 -13.73 -31.52
C LEU A 174 7.56 -13.87 -33.00
N ASP A 175 7.15 -12.78 -33.64
CA ASP A 175 6.62 -12.72 -34.99
C ASP A 175 5.55 -13.80 -35.24
N ILE A 176 4.51 -13.79 -34.40
CA ILE A 176 3.44 -14.79 -34.43
C ILE A 176 2.10 -14.19 -34.00
N LYS A 177 1.04 -14.49 -34.74
CA LYS A 177 -0.31 -14.01 -34.41
C LYS A 177 -0.87 -14.72 -33.18
N LEU A 178 -1.72 -14.03 -32.41
CA LEU A 178 -2.39 -14.55 -31.20
C LEU A 178 -2.97 -15.95 -31.41
N GLU A 179 -3.76 -16.15 -32.47
CA GLU A 179 -4.39 -17.44 -32.75
C GLU A 179 -3.36 -18.55 -32.91
N ARG A 180 -2.26 -18.27 -33.62
CA ARG A 180 -1.20 -19.24 -33.89
C ARG A 180 -0.33 -19.50 -32.67
N PHE A 181 -0.10 -18.48 -31.85
CA PHE A 181 0.63 -18.63 -30.60
C PHE A 181 -0.04 -19.63 -29.67
N HIS A 182 -1.38 -19.53 -29.52
CA HIS A 182 -2.15 -20.41 -28.63
C HIS A 182 -2.66 -21.71 -29.30
N TYR A 183 -2.50 -21.84 -30.62
CA TYR A 183 -2.94 -23.00 -31.42
C TYR A 183 -1.89 -23.35 -32.47
N SER A 184 -0.74 -23.82 -32.00
CA SER A 184 0.45 -24.08 -32.83
C SER A 184 0.58 -25.53 -33.29
N ASN A 185 -0.16 -26.48 -32.72
CA ASN A 185 -0.05 -27.90 -33.09
C ASN A 185 -1.38 -28.44 -33.63
N ARG A 186 -1.44 -28.63 -34.96
CA ARG A 186 -2.62 -29.13 -35.71
C ARG A 186 -2.60 -30.65 -35.93
N ALA A 187 -1.77 -31.40 -35.21
CA ALA A 187 -1.79 -32.85 -35.28
C ALA A 187 -3.22 -33.37 -35.02
N GLU A 188 -3.67 -34.36 -35.80
CA GLU A 188 -5.04 -34.91 -35.75
C GLU A 188 -5.42 -35.48 -34.37
N ASP A 189 -4.42 -35.72 -33.52
CA ASP A 189 -4.55 -36.33 -32.19
C ASP A 189 -4.48 -35.31 -31.03
N ALA A 190 -4.29 -34.01 -31.34
CA ALA A 190 -4.11 -32.98 -30.33
C ALA A 190 -5.44 -32.63 -29.64
N ASN A 191 -5.40 -32.33 -28.33
CA ASN A 191 -6.57 -31.88 -27.58
C ASN A 191 -7.01 -30.46 -28.01
N HIS A 192 -7.72 -30.36 -29.12
CA HIS A 192 -8.17 -29.10 -29.72
C HIS A 192 -9.04 -28.27 -28.77
N SER A 193 -9.82 -28.92 -27.89
CA SER A 193 -10.72 -28.25 -26.96
C SER A 193 -10.00 -27.31 -25.98
N GLU A 194 -8.81 -27.71 -25.52
CA GLU A 194 -8.00 -26.93 -24.59
C GLU A 194 -7.40 -25.69 -25.27
N GLN A 195 -6.88 -25.87 -26.49
CA GLN A 195 -6.28 -24.80 -27.27
C GLN A 195 -7.33 -23.77 -27.74
N GLU A 196 -8.54 -24.23 -28.11
CA GLU A 196 -9.67 -23.35 -28.41
C GLU A 196 -10.06 -22.51 -27.18
N GLN A 197 -10.12 -23.12 -26.00
CA GLN A 197 -10.39 -22.41 -24.76
C GLN A 197 -9.29 -21.38 -24.44
N ASN A 198 -8.02 -21.71 -24.71
CA ASN A 198 -6.89 -20.79 -24.55
C ASN A 198 -6.98 -19.58 -25.48
N ILE A 199 -7.32 -19.77 -26.76
CA ILE A 199 -7.56 -18.67 -27.69
C ILE A 199 -8.71 -17.79 -27.20
N GLU A 200 -9.83 -18.40 -26.79
CA GLU A 200 -11.00 -17.66 -26.33
C GLU A 200 -10.66 -16.81 -25.09
N ASN A 201 -9.93 -17.40 -24.14
CA ASN A 201 -9.42 -16.72 -22.96
C ASN A 201 -8.50 -15.54 -23.34
N ALA A 202 -7.49 -15.79 -24.17
CA ALA A 202 -6.56 -14.77 -24.63
C ALA A 202 -7.27 -13.61 -25.34
N ARG A 203 -8.28 -13.90 -26.18
CA ARG A 203 -9.12 -12.88 -26.83
C ARG A 203 -9.90 -12.04 -25.81
N LYS A 204 -10.49 -12.66 -24.78
CA LYS A 204 -11.19 -11.95 -23.69
C LYS A 204 -10.24 -11.05 -22.91
N TRP A 205 -9.01 -11.51 -22.64
CA TRP A 205 -8.01 -10.74 -21.90
C TRP A 205 -7.48 -9.56 -22.70
N VAL A 206 -7.17 -9.73 -23.99
CA VAL A 206 -6.74 -8.63 -24.88
C VAL A 206 -7.85 -7.58 -25.09
N LYS A 207 -9.12 -8.00 -25.16
CA LYS A 207 -10.27 -7.09 -25.18
C LYS A 207 -10.54 -6.42 -23.82
N GLY A 208 -9.91 -6.91 -22.76
CA GLY A 208 -10.12 -6.42 -21.41
C GLY A 208 -11.47 -6.81 -20.78
N SER A 209 -12.24 -7.72 -21.38
CA SER A 209 -13.57 -8.09 -20.87
C SER A 209 -13.52 -9.02 -19.65
N HIS A 210 -12.42 -9.77 -19.47
CA HIS A 210 -12.21 -10.63 -18.31
C HIS A 210 -10.78 -10.49 -17.80
N MET A 211 -10.62 -10.58 -16.47
CA MET A 211 -9.31 -10.51 -15.83
C MET A 211 -8.84 -11.93 -15.45
N PRO A 212 -7.70 -12.41 -15.97
CA PRO A 212 -7.17 -13.72 -15.57
C PRO A 212 -6.71 -13.74 -14.11
N SER A 213 -6.79 -14.92 -13.48
CA SER A 213 -5.91 -15.23 -12.34
C SER A 213 -4.48 -15.37 -12.84
N TRP A 214 -3.49 -15.22 -11.94
CA TRP A 214 -2.11 -15.46 -12.30
C TRP A 214 -1.91 -16.90 -12.81
N GLY A 215 -2.44 -17.89 -12.09
CA GLY A 215 -2.32 -19.30 -12.49
C GLY A 215 -2.89 -19.59 -13.88
N GLY A 216 -4.03 -18.99 -14.23
CA GLY A 216 -4.62 -19.16 -15.57
C GLY A 216 -3.76 -18.52 -16.66
N LEU A 217 -3.23 -17.32 -16.41
CA LEU A 217 -2.37 -16.62 -17.36
C LEU A 217 -1.04 -17.37 -17.58
N HIS A 218 -0.38 -17.76 -16.49
CA HIS A 218 0.87 -18.51 -16.51
C HIS A 218 0.71 -19.84 -17.25
N TRP A 219 -0.35 -20.60 -16.92
CA TRP A 219 -0.62 -21.89 -17.54
C TRP A 219 -0.87 -21.75 -19.06
N THR A 220 -1.72 -20.81 -19.48
CA THR A 220 -2.03 -20.60 -20.90
C THR A 220 -0.76 -20.23 -21.70
N PHE A 221 0.08 -19.35 -21.17
CA PHE A 221 1.34 -18.97 -21.86
C PHE A 221 2.39 -20.09 -21.83
N SER A 222 2.52 -20.81 -20.71
CA SER A 222 3.46 -21.94 -20.60
C SER A 222 3.13 -23.03 -21.62
N ARG A 223 1.86 -23.40 -21.75
CA ARG A 223 1.40 -24.38 -22.74
C ARG A 223 1.64 -23.91 -24.17
N ALA A 224 1.42 -22.64 -24.46
CA ALA A 224 1.73 -22.08 -25.77
C ALA A 224 3.22 -22.19 -26.11
N PHE A 225 4.12 -21.84 -25.18
CA PHE A 225 5.57 -21.97 -25.39
C PHE A 225 6.02 -23.43 -25.55
N GLU A 226 5.42 -24.37 -24.82
CA GLU A 226 5.69 -25.80 -24.96
C GLU A 226 5.26 -26.31 -26.34
N ASN A 227 4.04 -25.99 -26.76
CA ASN A 227 3.49 -26.41 -28.05
C ASN A 227 4.27 -25.81 -29.25
N LEU A 228 4.69 -24.55 -29.15
CA LEU A 228 5.50 -23.91 -30.18
C LEU A 228 6.89 -24.55 -30.33
N ALA A 229 7.46 -25.10 -29.26
CA ALA A 229 8.78 -25.75 -29.32
C ALA A 229 8.75 -27.08 -30.09
N VAL A 230 7.61 -27.78 -30.06
CA VAL A 230 7.41 -29.08 -30.73
C VAL A 230 6.54 -29.01 -31.99
N CYS A 231 6.20 -27.80 -32.43
CA CYS A 231 5.37 -27.58 -33.63
C CYS A 231 6.00 -28.23 -34.88
N GLU A 232 5.19 -28.97 -35.65
CA GLU A 232 5.64 -29.65 -36.87
C GLU A 232 6.00 -28.66 -37.98
N ALA A 233 5.24 -27.57 -38.13
CA ALA A 233 5.50 -26.54 -39.12
C ALA A 233 6.74 -25.72 -38.73
N GLU A 234 7.84 -25.91 -39.47
CA GLU A 234 9.13 -25.26 -39.18
C GLU A 234 9.05 -23.73 -39.18
N SER A 235 8.18 -23.14 -40.01
CA SER A 235 7.92 -21.69 -40.04
C SER A 235 7.24 -21.16 -38.78
N GLU A 236 6.48 -21.98 -38.07
CA GLU A 236 5.74 -21.63 -36.84
C GLU A 236 6.47 -22.10 -35.57
N ARG A 237 7.44 -23.01 -35.67
CA ARG A 237 8.24 -23.50 -34.54
C ARG A 237 9.02 -22.36 -33.88
N ARG A 238 8.96 -22.29 -32.54
CA ARG A 238 9.73 -21.34 -31.72
C ARG A 238 10.34 -22.06 -30.53
N ASN A 239 11.67 -22.17 -30.49
CA ASN A 239 12.38 -22.66 -29.31
C ASN A 239 12.76 -21.48 -28.41
N VAL A 240 11.86 -21.09 -27.51
CA VAL A 240 12.09 -19.99 -26.57
C VAL A 240 12.87 -20.52 -25.35
N PRO A 241 14.07 -20.01 -25.03
CA PRO A 241 14.83 -20.44 -23.86
C PRO A 241 14.09 -20.22 -22.54
N ILE A 242 14.31 -21.08 -21.53
CA ILE A 242 13.60 -21.01 -20.23
C ILE A 242 13.78 -19.65 -19.57
N ALA A 243 15.02 -19.13 -19.50
CA ALA A 243 15.29 -17.81 -18.92
C ALA A 243 14.54 -16.68 -19.63
N PHE A 244 14.29 -16.85 -20.93
CA PHE A 244 13.52 -15.88 -21.70
C PHE A 244 12.01 -16.00 -21.41
N ARG A 245 11.47 -17.22 -21.31
CA ARG A 245 10.08 -17.45 -20.86
C ARG A 245 9.82 -16.87 -19.47
N ASP A 246 10.75 -17.08 -18.53
CA ASP A 246 10.66 -16.56 -17.16
C ASP A 246 10.61 -15.02 -17.14
N ASN A 247 11.37 -14.36 -18.02
CA ASN A 247 11.26 -12.92 -18.23
C ASN A 247 9.85 -12.53 -18.72
N LEU A 248 9.34 -13.16 -19.78
CA LEU A 248 8.02 -12.86 -20.33
C LEU A 248 6.90 -13.07 -19.31
N HIS A 249 6.98 -14.13 -18.50
CA HIS A 249 6.06 -14.37 -17.38
C HIS A 249 6.12 -13.25 -16.33
N CYS A 250 7.31 -12.76 -15.99
CA CYS A 250 7.45 -11.64 -15.06
C CYS A 250 6.77 -10.36 -15.59
N ILE A 251 6.96 -10.02 -16.87
CA ILE A 251 6.30 -8.85 -17.49
C ILE A 251 4.78 -9.03 -17.49
N LEU A 252 4.29 -10.23 -17.83
CA LEU A 252 2.88 -10.57 -17.78
C LEU A 252 2.30 -10.43 -16.37
N PHE A 253 3.03 -10.85 -15.35
CA PHE A 253 2.64 -10.73 -13.94
C PHE A 253 2.45 -9.25 -13.54
N ILE A 254 3.43 -8.40 -13.85
CA ILE A 254 3.37 -6.96 -13.56
C ILE A 254 2.22 -6.29 -14.32
N ALA A 255 2.06 -6.60 -15.61
CA ALA A 255 1.00 -6.05 -16.43
C ALA A 255 -0.40 -6.50 -15.99
N ARG A 256 -0.53 -7.75 -15.54
CA ARG A 256 -1.75 -8.30 -14.92
C ARG A 256 -2.10 -7.52 -13.66
N LEU A 257 -1.14 -7.38 -12.74
CA LEU A 257 -1.31 -6.65 -11.48
C LEU A 257 -1.80 -5.22 -11.73
N SER A 258 -1.09 -4.48 -12.59
CA SER A 258 -1.42 -3.10 -12.93
C SER A 258 -2.79 -2.98 -13.61
N THR A 259 -3.12 -3.90 -14.53
CA THR A 259 -4.43 -3.90 -15.20
C THR A 259 -5.58 -4.08 -14.21
N ASP A 260 -5.47 -5.01 -13.26
CA ASP A 260 -6.53 -5.24 -12.27
C ASP A 260 -6.69 -4.02 -11.34
N LEU A 261 -5.57 -3.45 -10.89
CA LEU A 261 -5.57 -2.25 -10.06
C LEU A 261 -6.23 -1.06 -10.78
N CYS A 262 -5.78 -0.74 -11.99
CA CYS A 262 -6.30 0.40 -12.75
C CYS A 262 -7.76 0.24 -13.15
N LYS A 263 -8.21 -1.00 -13.46
CA LYS A 263 -9.64 -1.26 -13.70
C LYS A 263 -10.49 -1.06 -12.45
N ARG A 264 -9.99 -1.40 -11.27
CA ARG A 264 -10.70 -1.14 -10.01
C ARG A 264 -10.76 0.35 -9.71
N ILE A 265 -9.70 1.09 -10.02
CA ILE A 265 -9.69 2.55 -9.90
C ILE A 265 -10.73 3.16 -10.85
N GLU A 266 -10.68 2.82 -12.13
CA GLU A 266 -11.63 3.31 -13.14
C GLU A 266 -13.08 3.00 -12.76
N LYS A 267 -13.36 1.76 -12.34
CA LYS A 267 -14.72 1.35 -11.94
C LYS A 267 -15.25 2.11 -10.72
N SER A 268 -14.41 2.37 -9.72
CA SER A 268 -14.85 2.97 -8.45
C SER A 268 -14.83 4.51 -8.46
N TYR A 269 -13.91 5.10 -9.22
CA TYR A 269 -13.60 6.54 -9.17
C TYR A 269 -13.72 7.23 -10.54
N GLY A 270 -13.86 6.48 -11.62
CA GLY A 270 -14.01 6.99 -12.98
C GLY A 270 -12.67 7.20 -13.70
N VAL A 271 -12.78 7.41 -15.02
CA VAL A 271 -11.63 7.58 -15.92
C VAL A 271 -10.81 8.83 -15.58
N ALA A 272 -11.45 9.94 -15.23
CA ALA A 272 -10.75 11.20 -14.91
C ALA A 272 -9.81 11.04 -13.71
N PHE A 273 -10.23 10.29 -12.68
CA PHE A 273 -9.37 10.02 -11.52
C PHE A 273 -8.24 9.04 -11.89
N LEU A 274 -8.51 8.04 -12.75
CA LEU A 274 -7.45 7.17 -13.27
C LEU A 274 -6.39 7.97 -14.05
N GLU A 275 -6.80 8.90 -14.92
CA GLU A 275 -5.89 9.78 -15.66
C GLU A 275 -5.07 10.68 -14.72
N GLN A 276 -5.70 11.23 -13.68
CA GLN A 276 -4.99 11.99 -12.65
C GLN A 276 -3.92 11.13 -11.96
N CYS A 277 -4.25 9.87 -11.64
CA CYS A 277 -3.30 8.94 -11.03
C CYS A 277 -2.11 8.65 -11.94
N ILE A 278 -2.37 8.40 -13.23
CA ILE A 278 -1.33 8.13 -14.24
C ILE A 278 -0.43 9.35 -14.41
N GLY A 279 -1.02 10.53 -14.59
CA GLY A 279 -0.30 11.78 -14.76
C GLY A 279 0.57 12.12 -13.54
N SER A 280 0.05 11.92 -12.33
CA SER A 280 0.82 12.09 -11.08
C SER A 280 2.02 11.14 -11.03
N TYR A 281 1.83 9.85 -11.34
CA TYR A 281 2.92 8.87 -11.36
C TYR A 281 4.02 9.28 -12.35
N GLN A 282 3.65 9.60 -13.59
CA GLN A 282 4.57 10.02 -14.65
C GLN A 282 5.33 11.30 -14.26
N GLN A 283 4.64 12.26 -13.65
CA GLN A 283 5.24 13.52 -13.22
C GLN A 283 6.28 13.30 -12.12
N HIS A 284 5.98 12.46 -11.11
CA HIS A 284 6.93 12.11 -10.06
C HIS A 284 8.14 11.34 -10.61
N ARG A 285 7.91 10.41 -11.55
CA ARG A 285 8.98 9.69 -12.26
C ARG A 285 9.91 10.64 -12.99
N LYS A 286 9.36 11.63 -13.69
CA LYS A 286 10.14 12.64 -14.41
C LYS A 286 11.01 13.46 -13.47
N TRP A 287 10.47 13.91 -12.33
CA TRP A 287 11.27 14.64 -11.33
C TRP A 287 12.40 13.79 -10.74
N LEU A 288 12.16 12.49 -10.57
CA LEU A 288 13.11 11.56 -9.96
C LEU A 288 14.22 11.10 -10.91
N ALA A 289 14.07 11.28 -12.22
CA ALA A 289 14.98 10.75 -13.23
C ALA A 289 16.45 11.19 -13.03
N SER A 290 16.67 12.43 -12.60
CA SER A 290 18.01 12.95 -12.32
C SER A 290 18.68 12.25 -11.13
N GLU A 291 17.94 12.01 -10.05
CA GLU A 291 18.43 11.28 -8.86
C GLU A 291 18.75 9.82 -9.19
N VAL A 292 17.94 9.17 -10.03
CA VAL A 292 18.19 7.81 -10.53
C VAL A 292 19.49 7.77 -11.33
N GLN A 293 19.71 8.73 -12.23
CA GLN A 293 20.92 8.80 -13.04
C GLN A 293 22.16 9.11 -12.19
N MET A 294 22.06 10.03 -11.24
CA MET A 294 23.16 10.37 -10.32
C MET A 294 23.58 9.16 -9.48
N ASN A 295 22.62 8.40 -8.95
CA ASN A 295 22.90 7.16 -8.21
C ASN A 295 23.61 6.14 -9.11
N ARG A 296 23.09 5.89 -10.31
CA ARG A 296 23.73 4.97 -11.26
C ARG A 296 25.18 5.36 -11.55
N ASN A 297 25.42 6.62 -11.92
CA ASN A 297 26.76 7.12 -12.23
C ASN A 297 27.72 6.98 -11.03
N LEU A 298 27.22 7.19 -9.80
CA LEU A 298 28.00 7.02 -8.58
C LEU A 298 28.49 5.56 -8.43
N VAL A 299 27.59 4.60 -8.59
CA VAL A 299 27.92 3.18 -8.43
C VAL A 299 28.84 2.69 -9.56
N GLU A 300 28.53 3.05 -10.81
CA GLU A 300 29.35 2.71 -11.98
C GLU A 300 30.78 3.26 -11.84
N GLY A 301 30.92 4.52 -11.41
CA GLY A 301 32.24 5.12 -11.18
C GLY A 301 33.04 4.42 -10.08
N VAL A 302 32.40 3.86 -9.05
CA VAL A 302 33.09 3.06 -8.03
C VAL A 302 33.59 1.73 -8.61
N LEU A 303 32.75 1.04 -9.39
CA LEU A 303 33.08 -0.25 -10.00
C LEU A 303 34.15 -0.16 -11.09
N GLU A 304 34.24 0.97 -11.80
CA GLU A 304 35.28 1.21 -12.81
C GLU A 304 36.66 1.44 -12.19
N ASN A 305 36.71 2.10 -11.02
CA ASN A 305 37.96 2.47 -10.36
C ASN A 305 38.62 1.33 -9.58
N ASP A 306 37.91 0.24 -9.29
CA ASP A 306 38.45 -0.93 -8.58
C ASP A 306 38.04 -2.25 -9.26
N GLN A 307 38.92 -2.74 -10.14
CA GLN A 307 38.70 -4.00 -10.87
C GLN A 307 38.59 -5.22 -9.94
N GLY A 308 39.11 -5.15 -8.71
CA GLY A 308 39.03 -6.21 -7.71
C GLY A 308 37.62 -6.41 -7.13
N LEU A 309 36.74 -5.41 -7.28
CA LEU A 309 35.39 -5.41 -6.73
C LEU A 309 34.33 -6.10 -7.61
N ARG A 310 34.69 -6.51 -8.84
CA ARG A 310 33.74 -7.15 -9.78
C ARG A 310 33.16 -8.49 -9.28
N PHE A 311 33.87 -9.20 -8.40
CA PHE A 311 33.34 -10.44 -7.78
C PHE A 311 32.21 -10.20 -6.77
N GLY A 312 31.95 -8.95 -6.38
CA GLY A 312 30.90 -8.53 -5.44
C GLY A 312 29.97 -7.43 -5.96
N GLU A 313 29.90 -7.25 -7.29
CA GLU A 313 29.23 -6.12 -7.95
C GLU A 313 27.81 -5.86 -7.42
N ASN A 314 26.96 -6.90 -7.32
CA ASN A 314 25.58 -6.75 -6.85
C ASN A 314 25.48 -6.27 -5.40
N LYS A 315 26.41 -6.70 -4.53
CA LYS A 315 26.43 -6.28 -3.12
C LYS A 315 26.82 -4.81 -3.01
N ILE A 316 27.84 -4.40 -3.75
CA ILE A 316 28.29 -3.00 -3.82
C ILE A 316 27.18 -2.13 -4.38
N TRP A 317 26.52 -2.61 -5.44
CA TRP A 317 25.41 -1.93 -6.06
C TRP A 317 24.28 -1.66 -5.05
N TYR A 318 23.92 -2.67 -4.27
CA TYR A 318 22.94 -2.53 -3.20
C TYR A 318 23.37 -1.53 -2.13
N GLU A 319 24.58 -1.69 -1.57
CA GLU A 319 25.07 -0.86 -0.45
C GLU A 319 25.17 0.62 -0.81
N PHE A 320 25.80 0.94 -1.94
CA PHE A 320 25.94 2.33 -2.39
C PHE A 320 24.60 2.93 -2.82
N SER A 321 23.74 2.13 -3.48
CA SER A 321 22.40 2.59 -3.82
C SER A 321 21.58 2.87 -2.55
N ASP A 322 21.62 1.99 -1.55
CA ASP A 322 20.89 2.14 -0.29
C ASP A 322 21.29 3.44 0.43
N GLU A 323 22.59 3.70 0.56
CA GLU A 323 23.10 4.91 1.20
C GLU A 323 22.72 6.19 0.44
N TYR A 324 22.77 6.16 -0.89
CA TYR A 324 22.30 7.28 -1.73
C TYR A 324 20.83 7.60 -1.43
N TRP A 325 19.98 6.57 -1.39
CA TRP A 325 18.55 6.76 -1.15
C TRP A 325 18.24 7.22 0.29
N ARG A 326 19.04 6.82 1.29
CA ARG A 326 18.96 7.39 2.64
C ARG A 326 19.31 8.87 2.65
N THR A 327 20.31 9.27 1.88
CA THR A 327 20.67 10.68 1.70
C THR A 327 19.54 11.49 1.05
N VAL A 328 18.89 10.95 0.00
CA VAL A 328 17.70 11.57 -0.61
C VAL A 328 16.57 11.72 0.42
N ALA A 329 16.30 10.68 1.22
CA ALA A 329 15.27 10.74 2.26
C ALA A 329 15.59 11.81 3.33
N GLY A 330 16.85 11.94 3.74
CA GLY A 330 17.30 13.01 4.63
C GLY A 330 17.08 14.40 4.04
N ARG A 331 17.37 14.60 2.74
CA ARG A 331 17.10 15.85 2.02
C ARG A 331 15.60 16.17 1.95
N MET A 332 14.75 15.16 1.72
CA MET A 332 13.28 15.32 1.74
C MET A 332 12.77 15.72 3.13
N TYR A 333 13.25 15.07 4.19
CA TYR A 333 12.88 15.40 5.56
C TYR A 333 13.27 16.85 5.91
N GLY A 334 14.52 17.24 5.61
CA GLY A 334 15.00 18.60 5.82
C GLY A 334 14.23 19.64 4.99
N CYS A 335 13.81 19.29 3.77
CA CYS A 335 12.94 20.15 2.96
C CYS A 335 11.57 20.35 3.62
N GLY A 336 10.95 19.26 4.09
CA GLY A 336 9.65 19.30 4.79
C GLY A 336 9.71 20.18 6.04
N ALA A 337 10.76 20.07 6.84
CA ALA A 337 10.97 20.91 8.03
C ALA A 337 11.04 22.41 7.67
N LYS A 338 11.82 22.78 6.65
CA LYS A 338 11.92 24.18 6.18
C LYS A 338 10.60 24.72 5.63
N ILE A 339 9.84 23.89 4.92
CA ILE A 339 8.50 24.26 4.45
C ILE A 339 7.60 24.54 5.64
N GLN A 340 7.62 23.68 6.67
CA GLN A 340 6.84 23.86 7.89
C GLN A 340 7.20 25.15 8.62
N GLU A 341 8.49 25.47 8.75
CA GLU A 341 8.95 26.74 9.36
C GLU A 341 8.37 27.97 8.66
N ILE A 342 8.29 27.97 7.32
CA ILE A 342 7.69 29.06 6.55
C ILE A 342 6.18 29.17 6.80
N LEU A 343 5.50 28.03 6.90
CA LEU A 343 4.06 27.99 7.18
C LEU A 343 3.75 28.49 8.58
N ASP A 344 4.52 28.06 9.58
CA ASP A 344 4.38 28.46 10.98
C ASP A 344 4.69 29.96 11.18
N GLY A 345 5.58 30.52 10.34
CA GLY A 345 5.83 31.96 10.27
C GLY A 345 4.72 32.79 9.60
N GLY A 346 3.60 32.17 9.21
CA GLY A 346 2.43 32.83 8.61
C GLY A 346 2.53 33.09 7.09
N GLY A 347 3.57 32.56 6.42
CA GLY A 347 3.80 32.82 4.99
C GLY A 347 2.83 32.13 4.03
N GLY A 348 2.17 31.05 4.47
CA GLY A 348 1.29 30.22 3.65
C GLY A 348 1.96 29.63 2.40
N VAL A 349 1.19 28.94 1.56
CA VAL A 349 1.71 28.25 0.35
C VAL A 349 2.41 29.20 -0.62
N LYS A 350 1.95 30.46 -0.72
CA LYS A 350 2.57 31.47 -1.59
C LYS A 350 4.01 31.82 -1.18
N ALA A 351 4.28 31.94 0.12
CA ALA A 351 5.64 32.19 0.59
C ALA A 351 6.56 30.99 0.35
N VAL A 352 6.04 29.77 0.49
CA VAL A 352 6.80 28.55 0.19
C VAL A 352 7.18 28.53 -1.30
N ARG A 353 6.23 28.82 -2.21
CA ARG A 353 6.51 28.96 -3.66
C ARG A 353 7.59 30.00 -3.94
N ALA A 354 7.56 31.14 -3.25
CA ALA A 354 8.59 32.18 -3.40
C ALA A 354 9.99 31.73 -2.92
N ALA A 355 10.07 30.74 -2.03
CA ALA A 355 11.32 30.18 -1.53
C ALA A 355 11.85 28.99 -2.37
N GLU A 356 11.07 28.49 -3.33
CA GLU A 356 11.34 27.24 -4.07
C GLU A 356 12.74 27.20 -4.69
N GLY A 357 13.14 28.25 -5.41
CA GLY A 357 14.47 28.30 -6.05
C GLY A 357 15.63 28.19 -5.04
N ARG A 358 15.50 28.80 -3.86
CA ARG A 358 16.50 28.68 -2.79
C ARG A 358 16.50 27.27 -2.18
N LEU A 359 15.32 26.67 -2.00
CA LEU A 359 15.21 25.30 -1.51
C LEU A 359 15.85 24.31 -2.51
N ILE A 360 15.61 24.48 -3.81
CA ILE A 360 16.18 23.61 -4.85
C ILE A 360 17.71 23.67 -4.81
N GLN A 361 18.30 24.85 -4.64
CA GLN A 361 19.76 25.00 -4.49
C GLN A 361 20.32 24.31 -3.25
N GLN A 362 19.53 24.19 -2.16
CA GLN A 362 19.99 23.64 -0.90
C GLN A 362 19.82 22.13 -0.78
N VAL A 363 18.73 21.57 -1.31
CA VAL A 363 18.37 20.16 -1.11
C VAL A 363 18.17 19.38 -2.41
N GLY A 364 18.27 20.04 -3.57
CA GLY A 364 18.05 19.45 -4.89
C GLY A 364 16.60 19.58 -5.37
N GLU A 365 16.38 19.37 -6.66
CA GLU A 365 15.08 19.59 -7.29
C GLU A 365 14.03 18.57 -6.85
N TYR A 366 14.34 17.27 -6.90
CA TYR A 366 13.36 16.22 -6.59
C TYR A 366 12.75 16.38 -5.19
N PRO A 367 13.53 16.55 -4.10
CA PRO A 367 12.97 16.74 -2.76
C PRO A 367 11.99 17.92 -2.67
N VAL A 368 12.32 19.05 -3.31
CA VAL A 368 11.45 20.23 -3.30
C VAL A 368 10.17 19.98 -4.09
N ARG A 369 10.27 19.45 -5.31
CA ARG A 369 9.10 19.15 -6.15
C ARG A 369 8.14 18.18 -5.46
N ALA A 370 8.68 17.11 -4.86
CA ALA A 370 7.90 16.13 -4.14
C ALA A 370 7.17 16.74 -2.93
N CYS A 371 7.89 17.51 -2.08
CA CYS A 371 7.27 18.16 -0.93
C CYS A 371 6.24 19.24 -1.33
N MET A 372 6.51 20.00 -2.40
CA MET A 372 5.60 21.01 -2.92
C MET A 372 4.31 20.39 -3.46
N SER A 373 4.40 19.29 -4.21
CA SER A 373 3.20 18.57 -4.70
C SER A 373 2.31 18.14 -3.54
N CYS A 374 2.89 17.51 -2.51
CA CYS A 374 2.15 17.11 -1.30
C CYS A 374 1.54 18.32 -0.58
N LEU A 375 2.23 19.46 -0.53
CA LEU A 375 1.71 20.67 0.10
C LEU A 375 0.48 21.19 -0.68
N GLU A 376 0.59 21.31 -1.99
CA GLU A 376 -0.45 21.90 -2.83
C GLU A 376 -1.72 21.04 -2.86
N ASP A 377 -1.57 19.71 -2.93
CA ASP A 377 -2.70 18.78 -2.95
C ASP A 377 -3.42 18.69 -1.59
N ARG A 378 -2.70 18.81 -0.47
CA ARG A 378 -3.29 18.85 0.88
C ARG A 378 -4.30 19.98 1.05
N TYR A 379 -4.10 21.12 0.40
CA TYR A 379 -4.99 22.28 0.51
C TYR A 379 -6.14 22.31 -0.51
N GLN A 380 -6.29 21.29 -1.36
CA GLN A 380 -7.39 21.25 -2.34
C GLN A 380 -8.73 20.82 -1.75
N LYS A 381 -8.74 19.97 -0.71
CA LYS A 381 -9.98 19.50 -0.09
C LYS A 381 -10.40 20.45 1.03
N LYS A 382 -11.62 21.00 0.92
CA LYS A 382 -12.18 21.93 1.92
C LYS A 382 -12.52 21.18 3.20
N ILE A 383 -11.94 21.61 4.32
CA ILE A 383 -12.35 21.17 5.67
C ILE A 383 -13.80 21.63 5.89
N PRO A 384 -14.70 20.77 6.41
CA PRO A 384 -16.07 21.19 6.73
C PRO A 384 -16.09 22.41 7.65
N ASP A 385 -16.99 23.35 7.38
CA ASP A 385 -17.11 24.58 8.16
C ASP A 385 -17.45 24.22 9.63
N GLY A 386 -16.71 24.80 10.58
CA GLY A 386 -16.87 24.52 12.02
C GLY A 386 -16.14 23.28 12.54
N PHE A 387 -15.53 22.45 11.67
CA PHE A 387 -14.85 21.22 12.11
C PHE A 387 -13.65 21.51 13.03
N VAL A 388 -12.82 22.48 12.67
CA VAL A 388 -11.62 22.84 13.43
C VAL A 388 -12.01 23.40 14.80
N GLU A 389 -13.03 24.25 14.85
CA GLU A 389 -13.57 24.85 16.06
C GLU A 389 -14.20 23.79 16.97
N ALA A 390 -14.99 22.88 16.41
CA ALA A 390 -15.62 21.79 17.16
C ALA A 390 -14.57 20.86 17.77
N PHE A 391 -13.58 20.43 16.97
CA PHE A 391 -12.50 19.58 17.48
C PHE A 391 -11.64 20.31 18.52
N GLY A 392 -11.32 21.58 18.30
CA GLY A 392 -10.62 22.42 19.27
C GLY A 392 -11.37 22.53 20.60
N ARG A 393 -12.69 22.76 20.56
CA ARG A 393 -13.55 22.78 21.75
C ARG A 393 -13.53 21.45 22.51
N ALA A 394 -13.55 20.31 21.81
CA ALA A 394 -13.46 19.01 22.44
C ALA A 394 -12.15 18.82 23.23
N LEU A 395 -11.02 19.28 22.68
CA LEU A 395 -9.73 19.24 23.38
C LEU A 395 -9.73 20.13 24.63
N THR A 396 -10.32 21.33 24.54
CA THR A 396 -10.48 22.23 25.69
C THR A 396 -11.34 21.59 26.76
N LEU A 397 -12.50 21.04 26.39
CA LEU A 397 -13.42 20.35 27.29
C LEU A 397 -12.70 19.19 28.02
N LYS A 398 -11.96 18.34 27.29
CA LYS A 398 -11.18 17.24 27.90
C LYS A 398 -10.24 17.72 29.02
N SER A 399 -9.62 18.88 28.82
CA SER A 399 -8.67 19.47 29.76
C SER A 399 -9.30 20.18 30.97
N SER A 400 -10.61 20.44 30.96
CA SER A 400 -11.32 21.13 32.05
C SER A 400 -12.05 20.16 32.99
N ALA A 401 -12.62 20.70 34.07
CA ALA A 401 -13.72 20.03 34.76
C ALA A 401 -14.93 20.00 33.81
N MET A 402 -15.54 18.84 33.66
CA MET A 402 -16.59 18.56 32.66
C MET A 402 -17.70 17.72 33.28
N SER A 403 -18.93 18.02 32.92
CA SER A 403 -20.14 17.26 33.24
C SER A 403 -20.72 16.57 32.00
N ASP A 404 -21.64 15.61 32.18
CA ASP A 404 -22.36 14.99 31.05
C ASP A 404 -23.18 16.05 30.26
N LEU A 405 -23.65 17.13 30.91
CA LEU A 405 -24.36 18.24 30.25
C LEU A 405 -23.46 18.98 29.25
N ASP A 406 -22.19 19.21 29.61
CA ASP A 406 -21.23 19.86 28.69
C ASP A 406 -21.02 19.02 27.42
N VAL A 407 -21.09 17.69 27.56
CA VAL A 407 -21.00 16.76 26.42
C VAL A 407 -22.31 16.75 25.61
N ASP A 408 -23.47 16.77 26.27
CA ASP A 408 -24.77 16.86 25.59
C ASP A 408 -24.87 18.15 24.74
N ASP A 409 -24.41 19.28 25.28
CA ASP A 409 -24.34 20.56 24.56
C ASP A 409 -23.38 20.47 23.37
N TYR A 410 -22.21 19.86 23.57
CA TYR A 410 -21.26 19.62 22.49
C TYR A 410 -21.84 18.74 21.37
N GLU A 411 -22.49 17.62 21.72
CA GLU A 411 -23.10 16.70 20.75
C GLU A 411 -24.29 17.36 20.01
N THR A 412 -25.02 18.25 20.69
CA THR A 412 -26.10 19.05 20.09
C THR A 412 -25.53 20.05 19.08
N ASP A 413 -24.42 20.72 19.42
CA ASP A 413 -23.75 21.63 18.51
C ASP A 413 -23.13 20.92 17.31
N LEU A 414 -22.60 19.69 17.47
CA LEU A 414 -22.14 18.88 16.33
C LEU A 414 -23.27 18.62 15.34
N LYS A 415 -24.45 18.21 15.83
CA LYS A 415 -25.63 17.96 14.99
C LYS A 415 -26.10 19.23 14.27
N LYS A 416 -26.06 20.37 14.94
CA LYS A 416 -26.42 21.67 14.33
C LYS A 416 -25.51 22.04 13.16
N HIS A 417 -24.25 21.61 13.19
CA HIS A 417 -23.26 21.86 12.14
C HIS A 417 -23.04 20.66 11.20
N TYR A 418 -23.82 19.57 11.33
CA TYR A 418 -23.69 18.35 10.53
C TYR A 418 -22.30 17.68 10.63
N LEU A 419 -21.71 17.68 11.82
CA LEU A 419 -20.37 17.15 12.12
C LEU A 419 -20.39 15.87 12.97
N GLU A 420 -21.57 15.37 13.32
CA GLU A 420 -21.77 14.27 14.25
C GLU A 420 -21.18 12.94 13.75
N GLU A 421 -21.14 12.72 12.43
CA GLU A 421 -20.59 11.48 11.87
C GLU A 421 -19.05 11.53 11.77
N GLN A 422 -18.46 12.69 11.44
CA GLN A 422 -17.00 12.88 11.38
C GLN A 422 -16.35 12.84 12.77
N LEU A 423 -17.04 13.38 13.78
CA LEU A 423 -16.56 13.45 15.17
C LEU A 423 -17.30 12.49 16.10
N LYS A 424 -17.89 11.42 15.55
CA LYS A 424 -18.71 10.42 16.27
C LYS A 424 -18.00 9.74 17.45
N TRP A 425 -16.68 9.66 17.39
CA TRP A 425 -15.87 9.08 18.44
C TRP A 425 -15.64 10.03 19.64
N VAL A 426 -15.84 11.34 19.46
CA VAL A 426 -15.46 12.37 20.45
C VAL A 426 -16.41 12.38 21.65
N GLY A 427 -17.73 12.37 21.44
CA GLY A 427 -18.71 12.35 22.54
C GLY A 427 -18.50 11.19 23.52
N PRO A 428 -18.44 9.93 23.04
CA PRO A 428 -18.09 8.78 23.87
C PRO A 428 -16.71 8.92 24.54
N TRP A 429 -15.72 9.49 23.87
CA TRP A 429 -14.40 9.71 24.46
C TRP A 429 -14.47 10.64 25.68
N LEU A 430 -15.16 11.79 25.55
CA LEU A 430 -15.34 12.74 26.64
C LEU A 430 -16.08 12.10 27.82
N ARG A 431 -17.14 11.33 27.56
CA ARG A 431 -17.90 10.60 28.59
C ARG A 431 -17.06 9.56 29.34
N ALA A 432 -16.17 8.87 28.64
CA ALA A 432 -15.23 7.95 29.25
C ALA A 432 -14.25 8.69 30.17
N VAL A 433 -13.75 9.86 29.74
CA VAL A 433 -12.84 10.70 30.55
C VAL A 433 -13.52 11.22 31.81
N ILE A 434 -14.77 11.70 31.75
CA ILE A 434 -15.54 12.13 32.93
C ILE A 434 -15.58 11.01 33.98
N ARG A 435 -16.01 9.83 33.56
CA ARG A 435 -16.19 8.67 34.44
C ARG A 435 -14.86 8.16 34.99
N TYR A 436 -13.82 8.13 34.15
CA TYR A 436 -12.46 7.81 34.57
C TYR A 436 -11.97 8.76 35.68
N LYS A 437 -12.17 10.09 35.52
CA LYS A 437 -11.80 11.09 36.53
C LYS A 437 -12.56 10.92 37.86
N ASN A 438 -13.79 10.41 37.79
CA ASN A 438 -14.62 10.08 38.94
C ASN A 438 -14.38 8.67 39.52
N GLU A 439 -13.37 7.95 39.02
CA GLU A 439 -13.04 6.57 39.40
C GLU A 439 -14.15 5.55 39.10
N ASP A 440 -15.13 5.91 38.28
CA ASP A 440 -16.17 5.02 37.73
C ASP A 440 -15.63 4.27 36.50
N TYR A 441 -14.71 3.33 36.73
CA TYR A 441 -14.07 2.59 35.63
C TYR A 441 -15.03 1.65 34.90
N GLU A 442 -16.00 1.07 35.62
CA GLU A 442 -16.99 0.16 35.04
C GLU A 442 -17.93 0.93 34.10
N GLY A 443 -18.43 2.09 34.54
CA GLY A 443 -19.22 2.99 33.70
C GLY A 443 -18.43 3.62 32.56
N ALA A 444 -17.12 3.85 32.71
CA ALA A 444 -16.27 4.42 31.65
C ALA A 444 -16.01 3.44 30.49
N MET A 445 -15.93 2.13 30.77
CA MET A 445 -15.48 1.13 29.81
C MET A 445 -16.33 1.06 28.52
N PRO A 446 -17.68 1.04 28.56
CA PRO A 446 -18.50 1.02 27.35
C PRO A 446 -18.28 2.26 26.46
N PHE A 447 -18.09 3.43 27.07
CA PHE A 447 -17.82 4.67 26.34
C PHE A 447 -16.44 4.66 25.69
N ALA A 448 -15.41 4.17 26.39
CA ALA A 448 -14.07 4.01 25.81
C ALA A 448 -14.05 2.99 24.67
N GLU A 449 -14.77 1.88 24.80
CA GLU A 449 -14.93 0.87 23.74
C GLU A 449 -15.61 1.46 22.49
N SER A 450 -16.68 2.23 22.68
CA SER A 450 -17.38 2.94 21.60
C SER A 450 -16.50 4.01 20.93
N ALA A 451 -15.82 4.85 21.74
CA ALA A 451 -14.91 5.89 21.26
C ALA A 451 -13.80 5.28 20.41
N PHE A 452 -13.11 4.28 20.94
CA PHE A 452 -12.03 3.61 20.25
C PHE A 452 -12.52 2.95 18.96
N GLY A 453 -13.65 2.23 19.00
CA GLY A 453 -14.22 1.57 17.83
C GLY A 453 -14.48 2.51 16.65
N HIS A 454 -15.04 3.70 16.90
CA HIS A 454 -15.28 4.71 15.87
C HIS A 454 -14.01 5.45 15.41
N ALA A 455 -12.95 5.46 16.23
CA ALA A 455 -11.78 6.29 16.03
C ALA A 455 -10.59 5.60 15.34
N LYS A 456 -10.57 4.26 15.32
CA LYS A 456 -9.45 3.40 14.85
C LYS A 456 -8.82 3.86 13.52
N TYR A 457 -9.63 4.39 12.61
CA TYR A 457 -9.20 4.78 11.27
C TYR A 457 -9.66 6.19 10.90
N SER A 458 -9.97 7.04 11.88
CA SER A 458 -10.47 8.40 11.64
C SER A 458 -9.78 9.47 12.47
N SER A 459 -9.19 9.09 13.61
CA SER A 459 -8.68 10.05 14.60
C SER A 459 -7.18 10.34 14.50
N GLY A 460 -6.45 9.70 13.59
CA GLY A 460 -5.00 9.90 13.40
C GLY A 460 -4.22 9.75 14.70
N ARG A 461 -3.40 10.75 15.06
CA ARG A 461 -2.55 10.71 16.27
C ARG A 461 -3.35 10.50 17.57
N LYS A 462 -4.65 10.81 17.59
CA LYS A 462 -5.50 10.58 18.77
C LYS A 462 -5.81 9.12 19.05
N GLN A 463 -5.53 8.22 18.11
CA GLN A 463 -5.60 6.77 18.37
C GLN A 463 -4.74 6.37 19.56
N TYR A 464 -3.56 6.98 19.73
CA TYR A 464 -2.68 6.71 20.87
C TYR A 464 -3.39 6.97 22.21
N ASP A 465 -4.03 8.14 22.35
CA ASP A 465 -4.75 8.53 23.56
C ASP A 465 -5.93 7.56 23.82
N LEU A 466 -6.68 7.23 22.78
CA LEU A 466 -7.87 6.39 22.85
C LEU A 466 -7.56 4.93 23.20
N ILE A 467 -6.55 4.34 22.56
CA ILE A 467 -6.18 2.95 22.83
C ILE A 467 -5.57 2.80 24.21
N ASN A 468 -4.76 3.76 24.65
CA ASN A 468 -4.20 3.74 26.01
C ASN A 468 -5.32 3.91 27.06
N LEU A 469 -6.34 4.74 26.81
CA LEU A 469 -7.53 4.81 27.68
C LEU A 469 -8.28 3.47 27.73
N TYR A 470 -8.51 2.85 26.57
CA TYR A 470 -9.21 1.57 26.46
C TYR A 470 -8.49 0.45 27.23
N VAL A 471 -7.18 0.25 27.00
CA VAL A 471 -6.43 -0.81 27.70
C VAL A 471 -6.30 -0.52 29.19
N GLU A 472 -6.15 0.74 29.59
CA GLU A 472 -6.07 1.10 31.00
C GLU A 472 -7.38 0.81 31.72
N LEU A 473 -8.53 1.19 31.13
CA LEU A 473 -9.85 0.86 31.67
C LEU A 473 -10.10 -0.66 31.71
N ALA A 474 -9.66 -1.41 30.71
CA ALA A 474 -9.73 -2.87 30.75
C ALA A 474 -8.94 -3.45 31.93
N ALA A 475 -7.74 -2.94 32.20
CA ALA A 475 -6.92 -3.34 33.33
C ALA A 475 -7.56 -2.96 34.69
N LYS A 476 -8.09 -1.74 34.82
CA LYS A 476 -8.84 -1.27 36.01
C LYS A 476 -10.04 -2.14 36.33
N ASN A 477 -10.76 -2.59 35.30
CA ASN A 477 -11.90 -3.49 35.41
C ASN A 477 -11.52 -4.98 35.52
N LYS A 478 -10.22 -5.31 35.62
CA LYS A 478 -9.70 -6.68 35.69
C LYS A 478 -10.08 -7.55 34.47
N ASP A 479 -10.33 -6.93 33.31
CA ASP A 479 -10.70 -7.60 32.07
C ASP A 479 -9.47 -7.85 31.18
N MET A 480 -8.76 -8.95 31.47
CA MET A 480 -7.59 -9.36 30.70
C MET A 480 -7.90 -9.63 29.22
N ARG A 481 -9.13 -10.04 28.89
CA ARG A 481 -9.51 -10.35 27.51
C ARG A 481 -9.56 -9.07 26.67
N ARG A 482 -10.24 -8.03 27.15
CA ARG A 482 -10.27 -6.73 26.48
C ARG A 482 -8.89 -6.09 26.45
N PHE A 483 -8.12 -6.21 27.53
CA PHE A 483 -6.74 -5.73 27.58
C PHE A 483 -5.88 -6.31 26.45
N LYS A 484 -5.82 -7.64 26.34
CA LYS A 484 -5.05 -8.33 25.28
C LYS A 484 -5.52 -7.93 23.88
N LYS A 485 -6.83 -7.80 23.66
CA LYS A 485 -7.39 -7.34 22.38
C LYS A 485 -6.90 -5.93 22.01
N GLY A 486 -6.87 -5.01 22.97
CA GLY A 486 -6.37 -3.65 22.74
C GLY A 486 -4.86 -3.62 22.45
N VAL A 487 -4.07 -4.40 23.19
CA VAL A 487 -2.62 -4.55 22.96
C VAL A 487 -2.35 -5.14 21.56
N GLU A 488 -3.06 -6.20 21.19
CA GLU A 488 -2.93 -6.87 19.89
C GLU A 488 -3.27 -5.94 18.72
N TRP A 489 -4.34 -5.15 18.85
CA TRP A 489 -4.67 -4.16 17.82
C TRP A 489 -3.62 -3.04 17.76
N ALA A 490 -3.16 -2.53 18.91
CA ALA A 490 -2.14 -1.48 18.95
C ALA A 490 -0.86 -1.93 18.25
N ARG A 491 -0.40 -3.15 18.51
CA ARG A 491 0.75 -3.73 17.82
C ARG A 491 0.52 -3.90 16.32
N PHE A 492 -0.66 -4.37 15.92
CA PHE A 492 -1.02 -4.54 14.52
C PHE A 492 -0.89 -3.25 13.70
N VAL A 493 -1.26 -2.10 14.26
CA VAL A 493 -1.07 -0.79 13.61
C VAL A 493 0.28 -0.14 13.94
N GLY A 494 1.07 -0.72 14.84
CA GLY A 494 2.36 -0.18 15.29
C GLY A 494 2.22 1.07 16.18
N LEU A 495 1.29 1.03 17.14
CA LEU A 495 1.13 1.99 18.23
C LEU A 495 1.66 1.41 19.54
N GLU A 496 2.27 2.29 20.33
CA GLU A 496 2.85 1.93 21.62
C GLU A 496 1.80 1.91 22.75
N ILE A 497 1.90 0.91 23.63
CA ILE A 497 1.14 0.84 24.88
C ILE A 497 2.05 1.15 26.06
N ARG A 498 1.61 2.02 26.98
CA ARG A 498 2.36 2.33 28.20
C ARG A 498 2.72 1.02 28.96
N TRP A 499 3.96 0.94 29.44
CA TRP A 499 4.55 -0.25 30.08
C TRP A 499 4.86 -1.43 29.15
N LEU A 500 4.63 -1.30 27.83
CA LEU A 500 5.02 -2.29 26.81
C LEU A 500 5.88 -1.71 25.68
N ARG A 501 6.20 -0.41 25.69
CA ARG A 501 6.84 0.29 24.56
C ARG A 501 8.22 -0.26 24.22
N ASP A 502 9.00 -0.56 25.25
CA ASP A 502 10.41 -0.97 25.13
C ASP A 502 10.62 -2.48 25.37
N SER A 503 9.52 -3.25 25.43
CA SER A 503 9.55 -4.66 25.82
C SER A 503 8.89 -5.53 24.77
N GLU A 504 9.49 -6.69 24.50
CA GLU A 504 8.82 -7.71 23.70
C GLU A 504 7.53 -8.15 24.43
N PRO A 505 6.38 -8.19 23.77
CA PRO A 505 5.08 -8.45 24.39
C PRO A 505 4.85 -9.95 24.63
N THR A 506 5.73 -10.53 25.44
CA THR A 506 5.57 -11.86 26.02
C THR A 506 4.37 -11.89 26.98
N GLU A 507 3.86 -13.08 27.27
CA GLU A 507 2.76 -13.23 28.25
C GLU A 507 3.13 -12.62 29.62
N GLU A 508 4.41 -12.68 30.00
CA GLU A 508 4.94 -12.08 31.22
C GLU A 508 4.88 -10.54 31.16
N ASN A 509 5.39 -9.93 30.09
CA ASN A 509 5.39 -8.48 29.94
C ASN A 509 3.97 -7.92 29.80
N ILE A 510 3.07 -8.63 29.10
CA ILE A 510 1.64 -8.29 29.01
C ILE A 510 0.99 -8.30 30.40
N ARG A 511 1.27 -9.31 31.23
CA ARG A 511 0.76 -9.38 32.61
C ARG A 511 1.32 -8.27 33.49
N PHE A 512 2.62 -7.98 33.37
CA PHE A 512 3.25 -6.88 34.08
C PHE A 512 2.57 -5.54 33.74
N ALA A 513 2.39 -5.24 32.46
CA ALA A 513 1.72 -4.02 32.02
C ALA A 513 0.26 -3.95 32.52
N PHE A 514 -0.46 -5.07 32.49
CA PHE A 514 -1.81 -5.16 33.03
C PHE A 514 -1.85 -4.80 34.53
N ASP A 515 -0.94 -5.34 35.34
CA ASP A 515 -0.88 -5.04 36.77
C ASP A 515 -0.47 -3.59 37.08
N MET A 516 0.47 -3.04 36.30
CA MET A 516 0.89 -1.64 36.42
C MET A 516 -0.22 -0.66 36.05
N LEU A 517 -1.01 -0.96 35.01
CA LEU A 517 -2.15 -0.14 34.60
C LEU A 517 -3.34 -0.29 35.56
N ARG A 518 -3.54 -1.49 36.12
CA ARG A 518 -4.57 -1.76 37.14
C ARG A 518 -4.33 -0.95 38.42
N THR A 519 -3.08 -0.73 38.82
CA THR A 519 -2.74 -0.08 40.09
C THR A 519 -2.43 1.41 39.96
N GLY A 520 -1.69 1.82 38.93
CA GLY A 520 -1.25 3.22 38.77
C GLY A 520 -2.36 4.19 38.35
N ARG A 521 -2.25 5.47 38.69
CA ARG A 521 -3.09 6.54 38.14
C ARG A 521 -2.29 7.32 37.12
N TYR A 522 -2.80 7.46 35.91
CA TYR A 522 -2.08 8.13 34.84
C TYR A 522 -2.87 9.33 34.36
N PHE A 523 -2.42 10.52 34.76
CA PHE A 523 -3.08 11.82 34.53
C PHE A 523 -3.08 12.29 33.05
N GLN A 524 -2.91 11.41 32.06
CA GLN A 524 -2.89 11.80 30.64
C GLN A 524 -4.30 11.98 30.02
N PHE A 525 -5.37 11.77 30.79
CA PHE A 525 -6.76 11.86 30.32
C PHE A 525 -7.48 13.14 30.75
#